data_AF-A0A074RSE1-F1
#
_entry.id   AF-A0A074RSE1-F1
#
_cell.length_a   1.000
_cell.length_b   1.000
_cell.length_c   1.000
_cell.angle_alpha   90.00
_cell.angle_beta   90.00
_cell.angle_gamma   90.00
#
_symmetry.space_group_name_H-M   'P 1'
#
loop_
_entity.id
_entity.type
_entity.pdbx_description
1 polymer ?
#
loop_
_entity_poly.entity_id
_entity_poly.type
_entity_poly.pdbx_seq_one_letter_code
_entity_poly.pdbx_strand_id
1 'polypeptide(L)'
;MDNILGLALRPIVSCSAPASRPLAISANSSIQKYSADRVQVPIVLDFQSDKGKEVIRNWYHKQPTTRFTHIEHRKDIMGQFKHEFIVAYLDNSTVCRFDRRAREDMRGHALKGEGTVSEDSAHVITLADTDSKALLDKSEVLMRSDNKWRRDLDFILAVCGGIQSHPEAKSYSLLHYNCYFFSWTLVTIIGRRAHRVREPREEQAQVRTNELVEIIQTSLSKTKQTRFAWGSGLIRLGRSAMGVNPRQESLVNDYILKGMEKAIVKNIPTRLSWGLEEILFPSQISHWLKKEVSLALQEGGRLGVQQFLNETNARSQNSKYSAPMYPRTVALGEIDELDGSTPPVVDMDHTYRSLEERAQRKAEKTLRVYEEMINSLAAGVSIEGKVWNALSVFDYGDCCVKTAREYVTARMADHFKQVESYGFGKSEMMVERTQNSMGEIWVSVLEMMKGKSKFPFL
;
A
#
# COMPACT_ATOMS: atom_id res chain seq x y z
N MET A 1 22.15 -23.88 4.40
CA MET A 1 21.61 -25.14 4.96
C MET A 1 20.89 -24.79 6.26
N ASP A 2 19.84 -23.97 6.21
CA ASP A 2 19.40 -23.20 7.39
C ASP A 2 17.87 -23.24 7.63
N ASN A 3 17.22 -24.37 7.35
CA ASN A 3 15.76 -24.49 7.53
C ASN A 3 15.30 -25.81 8.17
N ILE A 4 16.16 -26.48 8.92
CA ILE A 4 15.82 -27.75 9.59
C ILE A 4 15.23 -27.49 10.99
N LEU A 5 15.66 -26.44 11.70
CA LEU A 5 15.12 -26.10 13.03
C LEU A 5 13.67 -25.59 13.00
N GLY A 6 13.26 -24.90 11.93
CA GLY A 6 11.87 -24.43 11.77
C GLY A 6 10.86 -25.56 11.50
N LEU A 7 11.30 -26.68 10.94
CA LEU A 7 10.46 -27.86 10.70
C LEU A 7 10.39 -28.78 11.92
N ALA A 8 11.44 -28.84 12.74
CA ALA A 8 11.49 -29.69 13.93
C ALA A 8 10.59 -29.21 15.09
N LEU A 9 10.24 -27.91 15.15
CA LEU A 9 9.39 -27.36 16.20
C LEU A 9 7.89 -27.29 15.85
N ARG A 10 7.51 -27.53 14.58
CA ARG A 10 6.10 -27.58 14.15
C ARG A 10 5.27 -28.68 14.84
N PRO A 11 5.78 -29.90 15.08
CA PRO A 11 4.99 -30.94 15.75
C PRO A 11 4.86 -30.72 17.26
N ILE A 12 5.85 -30.10 17.91
CA ILE A 12 5.88 -29.98 19.38
C ILE A 12 4.92 -28.90 19.89
N VAL A 13 4.70 -27.83 19.10
CA VAL A 13 3.67 -26.82 19.41
C VAL A 13 2.27 -27.27 18.98
N SER A 14 2.16 -28.20 18.01
CA SER A 14 0.87 -28.69 17.51
C SER A 14 0.29 -29.90 18.27
N CYS A 15 1.11 -30.67 18.99
CA CYS A 15 0.67 -31.95 19.60
C CYS A 15 0.77 -31.99 21.14
N SER A 16 1.16 -30.89 21.79
CA SER A 16 1.31 -30.82 23.26
C SER A 16 0.34 -29.86 23.94
N ALA A 17 -0.53 -29.16 23.20
CA ALA A 17 -1.66 -28.48 23.80
C ALA A 17 -2.71 -29.57 24.09
N PRO A 18 -2.97 -29.92 25.36
CA PRO A 18 -4.06 -30.83 25.67
C PRO A 18 -5.31 -30.21 25.09
N ALA A 19 -6.09 -31.01 24.37
CA ALA A 19 -7.47 -30.71 24.06
C ALA A 19 -8.13 -30.06 25.27
N SER A 20 -8.71 -28.88 25.07
CA SER A 20 -9.69 -28.29 26.00
C SER A 20 -9.23 -28.15 27.46
N ARG A 21 -8.14 -27.41 27.72
CA ARG A 21 -8.23 -26.51 28.88
C ARG A 21 -9.15 -25.36 28.46
N PRO A 22 -10.25 -25.07 29.17
CA PRO A 22 -10.93 -23.80 28.97
C PRO A 22 -9.85 -22.75 29.21
N LEU A 23 -9.47 -22.00 28.16
CA LEU A 23 -8.75 -20.75 28.35
C LEU A 23 -9.52 -20.04 29.47
N ALA A 24 -8.83 -19.77 30.58
CA ALA A 24 -9.41 -19.26 31.83
C ALA A 24 -10.57 -18.30 31.52
N ILE A 25 -11.71 -18.44 32.23
CA ILE A 25 -12.92 -17.62 32.04
C ILE A 25 -12.47 -16.21 31.73
N SER A 26 -12.57 -15.89 30.45
CA SER A 26 -11.92 -14.70 29.98
C SER A 26 -12.67 -13.52 30.59
N ALA A 27 -11.94 -12.47 30.98
CA ALA A 27 -12.53 -11.16 31.22
C ALA A 27 -13.45 -10.72 30.05
N ASN A 28 -13.29 -11.35 28.87
CA ASN A 28 -14.12 -11.20 27.67
C ASN A 28 -15.57 -11.69 27.83
N SER A 29 -15.87 -12.66 28.70
CA SER A 29 -17.25 -13.10 28.90
C SER A 29 -18.09 -12.06 29.63
N SER A 30 -17.48 -11.15 30.40
CA SER A 30 -18.24 -10.10 31.12
C SER A 30 -18.66 -8.96 30.19
N ILE A 31 -17.91 -8.70 29.11
CA ILE A 31 -18.27 -7.65 28.15
C ILE A 31 -19.48 -8.07 27.30
N GLN A 32 -19.69 -9.36 27.02
CA GLN A 32 -20.87 -9.84 26.30
C GLN A 32 -22.04 -10.27 27.21
N LYS A 33 -21.81 -10.45 28.52
CA LYS A 33 -22.89 -10.77 29.45
C LYS A 33 -23.81 -9.58 29.64
N TYR A 34 -25.11 -9.85 29.55
CA TYR A 34 -26.18 -8.92 29.87
C TYR A 34 -25.96 -8.37 31.28
N SER A 35 -25.72 -7.07 31.40
CA SER A 35 -25.83 -6.36 32.67
C SER A 35 -27.13 -5.58 32.61
N ALA A 36 -27.92 -5.64 33.69
CA ALA A 36 -29.24 -5.00 33.75
C ALA A 36 -29.17 -3.48 33.53
N ASP A 37 -28.00 -2.89 33.81
CA ASP A 37 -27.75 -1.47 33.69
C ASP A 37 -27.33 -1.05 32.28
N ARG A 38 -27.25 -1.99 31.33
CA ARG A 38 -26.78 -1.69 29.98
C ARG A 38 -27.81 -1.01 29.10
N VAL A 39 -27.48 0.20 28.66
CA VAL A 39 -28.32 0.96 27.71
C VAL A 39 -28.29 0.34 26.31
N GLN A 40 -27.14 -0.20 25.89
CA GLN A 40 -26.98 -0.82 24.58
C GLN A 40 -26.02 -2.02 24.62
N VAL A 41 -26.43 -3.14 24.01
CA VAL A 41 -25.57 -4.32 23.84
C VAL A 41 -24.45 -4.00 22.83
N PRO A 42 -23.20 -4.46 23.06
CA PRO A 42 -22.15 -4.37 22.06
C PRO A 42 -22.59 -4.96 20.73
N ILE A 43 -22.28 -4.29 19.63
CA ILE A 43 -22.52 -4.82 18.29
C ILE A 43 -21.24 -5.39 17.70
N VAL A 44 -21.35 -6.46 16.93
CA VAL A 44 -20.28 -6.90 16.03
C VAL A 44 -20.34 -6.03 14.78
N LEU A 45 -19.21 -5.47 14.41
CA LEU A 45 -19.04 -4.72 13.17
C LEU A 45 -18.83 -5.73 12.04
N ASP A 46 -19.87 -6.03 11.28
CA ASP A 46 -19.79 -6.84 10.07
C ASP A 46 -20.02 -5.96 8.84
N PHE A 47 -18.94 -5.60 8.15
CA PHE A 47 -19.00 -4.79 6.92
C PHE A 47 -19.18 -5.64 5.65
N GLN A 48 -19.19 -6.97 5.78
CA GLN A 48 -19.23 -7.88 4.63
C GLN A 48 -20.66 -8.29 4.28
N SER A 49 -21.56 -8.41 5.27
CA SER A 49 -22.97 -8.72 5.03
C SER A 49 -23.86 -7.48 5.03
N ASP A 50 -24.93 -7.49 4.21
CA ASP A 50 -25.90 -6.40 4.17
C ASP A 50 -26.63 -6.22 5.50
N LYS A 51 -26.92 -7.34 6.20
CA LYS A 51 -27.49 -7.32 7.54
C LYS A 51 -26.53 -6.69 8.54
N GLY A 52 -25.25 -7.01 8.47
CA GLY A 52 -24.20 -6.42 9.31
C GLY A 52 -24.10 -4.91 9.10
N LYS A 53 -24.05 -4.46 7.84
CA LYS A 53 -24.06 -3.03 7.49
C LYS A 53 -25.29 -2.30 8.02
N GLU A 54 -26.46 -2.91 7.92
CA GLU A 54 -27.70 -2.36 8.47
C GLU A 54 -27.67 -2.27 10.01
N VAL A 55 -27.09 -3.26 10.70
CA VAL A 55 -26.88 -3.20 12.16
C VAL A 55 -25.93 -2.05 12.53
N ILE A 56 -24.83 -1.87 11.79
CA ILE A 56 -23.88 -0.77 12.01
C ILE A 56 -24.54 0.59 11.78
N ARG A 57 -25.29 0.73 10.68
CA ARG A 57 -26.04 1.96 10.35
C ARG A 57 -27.03 2.30 11.47
N ASN A 58 -27.81 1.32 11.91
CA ASN A 58 -28.76 1.49 13.02
C ASN A 58 -28.06 1.83 14.35
N TRP A 59 -26.92 1.19 14.64
CA TRP A 59 -26.12 1.53 15.81
C TRP A 59 -25.63 2.97 15.76
N TYR A 60 -25.11 3.41 14.62
CA TYR A 60 -24.64 4.77 14.42
C TYR A 60 -25.75 5.82 14.61
N HIS A 61 -26.92 5.61 14.00
CA HIS A 61 -28.04 6.56 14.09
C HIS A 61 -28.70 6.62 15.47
N LYS A 62 -28.48 5.61 16.32
CA LYS A 62 -28.95 5.60 17.71
C LYS A 62 -28.06 6.42 18.65
N GLN A 63 -26.87 6.84 18.21
CA GLN A 63 -25.99 7.64 19.06
C GLN A 63 -26.56 9.05 19.23
N PRO A 64 -26.66 9.59 20.46
CA PRO A 64 -27.23 10.92 20.68
C PRO A 64 -26.42 12.04 19.99
N THR A 65 -25.12 11.78 19.81
CA THR A 65 -24.24 12.54 18.92
C THR A 65 -23.25 11.57 18.31
N THR A 66 -22.82 11.84 17.09
CA THR A 66 -21.81 11.04 16.39
C THR A 66 -20.46 11.74 16.38
N ARG A 67 -20.41 12.97 16.91
CA ARG A 67 -19.18 13.77 16.97
C ARG A 67 -18.39 13.41 18.21
N PHE A 68 -17.11 13.13 18.03
CA PHE A 68 -16.16 12.88 19.11
C PHE A 68 -15.12 13.99 19.23
N THR A 69 -14.74 14.24 20.48
CA THR A 69 -13.81 15.30 20.91
C THR A 69 -12.37 14.82 20.92
N HIS A 70 -12.14 13.57 21.31
CA HIS A 70 -10.82 12.97 21.37
C HIS A 70 -10.93 11.45 21.35
N ILE A 71 -9.81 10.79 21.06
CA ILE A 71 -9.67 9.35 21.23
C ILE A 71 -8.61 9.04 22.28
N GLU A 72 -8.77 7.90 22.93
CA GLU A 72 -7.77 7.30 23.78
C GLU A 72 -7.45 5.90 23.28
N HIS A 73 -6.16 5.59 23.20
CA HIS A 73 -5.65 4.25 23.08
C HIS A 73 -5.38 3.72 24.47
N ARG A 74 -6.09 2.65 24.84
CA ARG A 74 -6.12 2.14 26.20
C ARG A 74 -5.72 0.67 26.26
N LYS A 75 -5.32 0.25 27.46
CA LYS A 75 -4.86 -1.11 27.74
C LYS A 75 -5.48 -1.64 29.03
N ASP A 76 -6.06 -2.82 28.96
CA ASP A 76 -6.52 -3.54 30.16
C ASP A 76 -5.30 -3.89 31.03
N ILE A 77 -5.31 -3.45 32.30
CA ILE A 77 -4.25 -3.79 33.26
C ILE A 77 -4.50 -5.14 33.95
N MET A 78 -5.71 -5.67 33.79
CA MET A 78 -6.16 -6.91 34.42
C MET A 78 -6.11 -8.09 33.46
N GLY A 79 -5.71 -9.25 33.99
CA GLY A 79 -5.56 -10.48 33.22
C GLY A 79 -4.15 -10.71 32.69
N GLN A 80 -3.89 -11.94 32.25
CA GLN A 80 -2.59 -12.37 31.72
C GLN A 80 -2.29 -11.76 30.34
N PHE A 81 -3.34 -11.58 29.53
CA PHE A 81 -3.25 -10.99 28.20
C PHE A 81 -3.83 -9.58 28.26
N LYS A 82 -2.94 -8.59 28.29
CA LYS A 82 -3.30 -7.18 28.36
C LYS A 82 -3.85 -6.72 27.01
N HIS A 83 -5.17 -6.63 26.92
CA HIS A 83 -5.87 -6.27 25.69
C HIS A 83 -5.80 -4.77 25.43
N GLU A 84 -5.53 -4.36 24.18
CA GLU A 84 -5.53 -2.96 23.77
C GLU A 84 -6.77 -2.63 22.94
N PHE A 85 -7.34 -1.44 23.15
CA PHE A 85 -8.56 -1.00 22.50
C PHE A 85 -8.59 0.53 22.33
N ILE A 86 -9.54 1.01 21.51
CA ILE A 86 -9.74 2.43 21.26
C ILE A 86 -11.04 2.90 21.91
N VAL A 87 -10.99 4.10 22.45
CA VAL A 87 -12.14 4.79 23.03
C VAL A 87 -12.30 6.15 22.37
N ALA A 88 -13.50 6.46 21.90
CA ALA A 88 -13.87 7.78 21.38
C ALA A 88 -14.85 8.46 22.35
N TYR A 89 -14.50 9.67 22.80
CA TYR A 89 -15.32 10.45 23.71
C TYR A 89 -16.22 11.40 22.92
N LEU A 90 -17.52 11.19 22.99
CA LEU A 90 -18.53 11.95 22.26
C LEU A 90 -18.82 13.30 22.94
N ASP A 91 -19.36 14.26 22.16
CA ASP A 91 -19.67 15.62 22.63
C ASP A 91 -20.65 15.67 23.83
N ASN A 92 -21.37 14.59 24.11
CA ASN A 92 -22.37 14.48 25.18
C ASN A 92 -21.89 13.63 26.38
N SER A 93 -20.57 13.45 26.53
CA SER A 93 -19.95 12.59 27.55
C SER A 93 -20.24 11.08 27.42
N THR A 94 -20.88 10.66 26.32
CA THR A 94 -20.97 9.23 25.97
C THR A 94 -19.63 8.75 25.45
N VAL A 95 -19.31 7.49 25.69
CA VAL A 95 -18.04 6.89 25.32
C VAL A 95 -18.29 5.72 24.37
N CYS A 96 -17.66 5.71 23.20
CA CYS A 96 -17.69 4.57 22.28
C CYS A 96 -16.37 3.80 22.36
N ARG A 97 -16.43 2.54 22.77
CA ARG A 97 -15.30 1.62 22.81
C ARG A 97 -15.29 0.73 21.56
N PHE A 98 -14.13 0.57 20.95
CA PHE A 98 -13.90 -0.26 19.78
C PHE A 98 -12.85 -1.33 20.10
N ASP A 99 -13.21 -2.59 19.86
CA ASP A 99 -12.36 -3.76 20.15
C ASP A 99 -12.20 -4.64 18.92
N ARG A 100 -11.06 -5.32 18.83
CA ARG A 100 -10.82 -6.44 17.91
C ARG A 100 -10.41 -7.68 18.69
N ARG A 101 -11.06 -8.82 18.42
CA ARG A 101 -10.77 -10.10 19.09
C ARG A 101 -10.79 -11.26 18.10
N ALA A 102 -10.20 -12.39 18.47
CA ALA A 102 -10.51 -13.66 17.81
C ALA A 102 -11.88 -14.15 18.31
N ARG A 103 -12.68 -14.71 17.39
CA ARG A 103 -13.93 -15.39 17.74
C ARG A 103 -13.67 -16.46 18.80
N GLU A 104 -14.53 -16.53 19.82
CA GLU A 104 -14.24 -17.29 21.04
C GLU A 104 -14.01 -18.79 20.79
N ASP A 105 -14.81 -19.37 19.91
CA ASP A 105 -14.72 -20.76 19.44
C ASP A 105 -13.49 -21.05 18.58
N MET A 106 -12.79 -20.03 18.07
CA MET A 106 -11.67 -20.18 17.14
C MET A 106 -10.33 -19.64 17.65
N ARG A 107 -10.25 -19.22 18.92
CA ARG A 107 -9.03 -18.59 19.49
C ARG A 107 -7.75 -19.42 19.32
N GLY A 108 -7.85 -20.75 19.42
CA GLY A 108 -6.69 -21.65 19.23
C GLY A 108 -6.09 -21.59 17.82
N HIS A 109 -6.86 -21.16 16.82
CA HIS A 109 -6.40 -21.02 15.44
C HIS A 109 -5.70 -19.69 15.16
N ALA A 110 -5.75 -18.73 16.09
CA ALA A 110 -5.13 -17.42 15.90
C ALA A 110 -3.58 -17.46 15.82
N LEU A 111 -2.94 -18.57 16.21
CA LEU A 111 -1.50 -18.81 16.05
C LEU A 111 -1.11 -19.27 14.65
N LYS A 112 -2.06 -19.65 13.80
CA LYS A 112 -1.77 -20.05 12.42
C LYS A 112 -1.35 -18.84 11.58
N GLY A 113 -0.60 -19.10 10.52
CA GLY A 113 -0.13 -18.07 9.60
C GLY A 113 -1.28 -17.28 8.97
N GLU A 114 -2.37 -17.97 8.60
CA GLU A 114 -3.58 -17.36 8.06
C GLU A 114 -4.46 -16.64 9.11
N GLY A 115 -4.18 -16.85 10.40
CA GLY A 115 -5.02 -16.37 11.50
C GLY A 115 -6.37 -17.09 11.61
N THR A 116 -7.35 -16.40 12.17
CA THR A 116 -8.72 -16.86 12.35
C THR A 116 -9.73 -15.75 12.08
N VAL A 117 -11.03 -16.02 12.22
CA VAL A 117 -12.07 -15.01 12.09
C VAL A 117 -11.90 -13.94 13.18
N SER A 118 -11.78 -12.68 12.76
CA SER A 118 -11.81 -11.55 13.68
C SER A 118 -13.23 -11.13 14.00
N GLU A 119 -13.46 -10.76 15.25
CA GLU A 119 -14.65 -10.09 15.72
C GLU A 119 -14.26 -8.67 16.13
N ASP A 120 -14.54 -7.71 15.27
CA ASP A 120 -14.46 -6.30 15.60
C ASP A 120 -15.81 -5.87 16.20
N SER A 121 -15.81 -5.07 17.26
CA SER A 121 -17.03 -4.68 17.95
C SER A 121 -17.01 -3.22 18.36
N ALA A 122 -18.22 -2.65 18.48
CA ALA A 122 -18.44 -1.32 19.02
C ALA A 122 -19.40 -1.39 20.21
N HIS A 123 -19.05 -0.69 21.28
CA HIS A 123 -19.80 -0.65 22.52
C HIS A 123 -20.00 0.79 22.98
N VAL A 124 -21.22 1.13 23.38
CA VAL A 124 -21.54 2.43 23.95
C VAL A 124 -21.50 2.31 25.47
N ILE A 125 -20.75 3.18 26.11
CA ILE A 125 -20.60 3.29 27.55
C ILE A 125 -21.13 4.67 27.95
N THR A 126 -22.27 4.67 28.60
CA THR A 126 -22.96 5.82 29.17
C THR A 126 -22.67 5.93 30.67
N LEU A 127 -23.14 7.01 31.31
CA LEU A 127 -23.06 7.15 32.76
C LEU A 127 -23.88 6.10 33.52
N ALA A 128 -24.92 5.53 32.89
CA ALA A 128 -25.75 4.48 33.48
C ALA A 128 -25.05 3.11 33.46
N ASP A 129 -24.09 2.90 32.56
CA ASP A 129 -23.36 1.64 32.41
C ASP A 129 -22.24 1.50 33.46
N THR A 130 -22.62 1.41 34.74
CA THR A 130 -21.71 1.47 35.90
C THR A 130 -20.56 0.46 35.84
N ASP A 131 -20.85 -0.80 35.52
CA ASP A 131 -19.84 -1.87 35.37
C ASP A 131 -18.83 -1.58 34.25
N SER A 132 -19.33 -1.21 33.08
CA SER A 132 -18.51 -0.93 31.90
C SER A 132 -17.63 0.29 32.14
N LYS A 133 -18.15 1.30 32.83
CA LYS A 133 -17.41 2.48 33.25
C LYS A 133 -16.33 2.12 34.28
N ALA A 134 -16.65 1.34 35.30
CA ALA A 134 -15.67 0.89 36.29
C ALA A 134 -14.54 0.05 35.67
N LEU A 135 -14.84 -0.76 34.64
CA LEU A 135 -13.83 -1.48 33.87
C LEU A 135 -12.97 -0.55 33.02
N LEU A 136 -13.58 0.44 32.37
CA LEU A 136 -12.86 1.46 31.62
C LEU A 136 -11.92 2.26 32.54
N ASP A 137 -12.37 2.67 33.72
CA ASP A 137 -11.59 3.42 34.71
C ASP A 137 -10.40 2.61 35.25
N LYS A 138 -10.48 1.27 35.22
CA LYS A 138 -9.37 0.37 35.56
C LYS A 138 -8.38 0.13 34.43
N SER A 139 -8.62 0.64 33.22
CA SER A 139 -7.68 0.49 32.11
C SER A 139 -6.66 1.64 32.08
N GLU A 140 -5.46 1.37 31.58
CA GLU A 140 -4.39 2.36 31.42
C GLU A 140 -4.60 3.16 30.12
N VAL A 141 -4.45 4.49 30.17
CA VAL A 141 -4.39 5.33 28.97
C VAL A 141 -2.95 5.34 28.47
N LEU A 142 -2.71 4.74 27.30
CA LEU A 142 -1.39 4.70 26.70
C LEU A 142 -1.10 5.93 25.85
N MET A 143 -2.11 6.44 25.16
CA MET A 143 -2.02 7.65 24.36
C MET A 143 -3.38 8.32 24.31
N ARG A 144 -3.40 9.64 24.45
CA ARG A 144 -4.57 10.48 24.21
C ARG A 144 -4.30 11.38 23.01
N SER A 145 -5.23 11.39 22.07
CA SER A 145 -5.17 12.29 20.91
C SER A 145 -6.34 13.25 21.01
N ASP A 146 -6.06 14.45 21.50
CA ASP A 146 -7.03 15.53 21.52
C ASP A 146 -7.25 16.02 20.09
N ASN A 147 -8.46 15.81 19.59
CA ASN A 147 -8.83 16.36 18.32
C ASN A 147 -9.39 17.76 18.59
N LYS A 148 -8.59 18.79 18.30
CA LYS A 148 -9.08 20.19 18.27
C LYS A 148 -10.26 20.39 17.29
N TRP A 149 -10.60 19.36 16.51
CA TRP A 149 -11.64 19.35 15.50
C TRP A 149 -12.59 18.19 15.75
N ARG A 150 -13.88 18.50 15.87
CA ARG A 150 -14.93 17.49 16.05
C ARG A 150 -15.00 16.59 14.80
N ARG A 151 -14.63 15.33 14.97
CA ARG A 151 -14.71 14.28 13.95
C ARG A 151 -15.92 13.41 14.21
N ASP A 152 -16.40 12.73 13.18
CA ASP A 152 -17.60 11.91 13.27
C ASP A 152 -17.22 10.42 13.35
N LEU A 153 -18.01 9.63 14.08
CA LEU A 153 -17.83 8.19 14.23
C LEU A 153 -17.81 7.46 12.88
N ASP A 154 -18.41 8.03 11.83
CA ASP A 154 -18.36 7.50 10.47
C ASP A 154 -16.92 7.22 9.99
N PHE A 155 -15.96 8.07 10.37
CA PHE A 155 -14.56 7.93 10.01
C PHE A 155 -13.90 6.76 10.74
N ILE A 156 -14.23 6.56 12.03
CA ILE A 156 -13.76 5.39 12.79
C ILE A 156 -14.31 4.11 12.14
N LEU A 157 -15.60 4.11 11.80
CA LEU A 157 -16.25 2.98 11.12
C LEU A 157 -15.64 2.72 9.74
N ALA A 158 -15.29 3.75 8.98
CA ALA A 158 -14.58 3.61 7.71
C ALA A 158 -13.22 2.92 7.90
N VAL A 159 -12.46 3.26 8.95
CA VAL A 159 -11.20 2.58 9.27
C VAL A 159 -11.43 1.12 9.62
N CYS A 160 -12.43 0.81 10.45
CA CYS A 160 -12.79 -0.58 10.76
C CYS A 160 -13.19 -1.36 9.49
N GLY A 161 -13.98 -0.77 8.60
CA GLY A 161 -14.34 -1.35 7.30
C GLY A 161 -13.10 -1.56 6.42
N GLY A 162 -12.18 -0.60 6.40
CA GLY A 162 -10.89 -0.72 5.72
C GLY A 162 -10.08 -1.91 6.21
N ILE A 163 -9.97 -2.11 7.53
CA ILE A 163 -9.31 -3.28 8.14
C ILE A 163 -9.96 -4.59 7.67
N GLN A 164 -11.30 -4.68 7.69
CA GLN A 164 -12.02 -5.90 7.26
C GLN A 164 -12.00 -6.15 5.75
N SER A 165 -11.78 -5.11 4.94
CA SER A 165 -11.59 -5.25 3.50
C SER A 165 -10.18 -5.69 3.12
N HIS A 166 -9.20 -5.49 4.00
CA HIS A 166 -7.80 -5.81 3.72
C HIS A 166 -7.59 -7.34 3.62
N PRO A 167 -6.93 -7.85 2.56
CA PRO A 167 -6.83 -9.29 2.30
C PRO A 167 -6.29 -10.12 3.47
N GLU A 168 -5.32 -9.57 4.21
CA GLU A 168 -4.70 -10.26 5.35
C GLU A 168 -5.25 -9.80 6.70
N ALA A 169 -5.60 -8.51 6.82
CA ALA A 169 -5.95 -7.89 8.10
C ALA A 169 -7.43 -8.05 8.43
N LYS A 170 -8.23 -8.64 7.54
CA LYS A 170 -9.57 -9.15 7.84
C LYS A 170 -9.57 -10.35 8.79
N SER A 171 -8.44 -11.03 8.95
CA SER A 171 -8.28 -12.16 9.87
C SER A 171 -7.61 -11.71 11.17
N TYR A 172 -7.99 -12.33 12.28
CA TYR A 172 -7.28 -12.17 13.55
C TYR A 172 -6.08 -13.13 13.60
N SER A 173 -4.87 -12.57 13.62
CA SER A 173 -3.64 -13.34 13.86
C SER A 173 -2.96 -12.80 15.12
N LEU A 174 -2.60 -13.68 16.04
CA LEU A 174 -1.88 -13.29 17.27
C LEU A 174 -0.53 -12.64 16.96
N LEU A 175 0.09 -12.97 15.83
CA LEU A 175 1.41 -12.47 15.46
C LEU A 175 1.37 -11.10 14.77
N HIS A 176 0.34 -10.81 13.98
CA HIS A 176 0.33 -9.61 13.11
C HIS A 176 -0.93 -8.75 13.22
N TYR A 177 -2.13 -9.36 13.17
CA TYR A 177 -3.40 -8.66 12.98
C TYR A 177 -4.34 -8.81 14.18
N ASN A 178 -3.80 -8.55 15.37
CA ASN A 178 -4.47 -8.68 16.66
C ASN A 178 -5.03 -7.32 17.17
N CYS A 179 -5.39 -7.25 18.46
CA CYS A 179 -5.89 -6.02 19.09
C CYS A 179 -4.89 -4.85 19.12
N TYR A 180 -3.57 -5.14 19.15
CA TYR A 180 -2.52 -4.13 19.05
C TYR A 180 -2.56 -3.47 17.67
N PHE A 181 -2.52 -4.28 16.60
CA PHE A 181 -2.61 -3.80 15.22
C PHE A 181 -3.85 -2.93 14.98
N PHE A 182 -5.01 -3.38 15.45
CA PHE A 182 -6.27 -2.64 15.32
C PHE A 182 -6.18 -1.26 15.98
N SER A 183 -5.71 -1.21 17.23
CA SER A 183 -5.58 0.03 17.98
C SER A 183 -4.56 0.98 17.34
N TRP A 184 -3.40 0.47 16.94
CA TRP A 184 -2.36 1.23 16.24
C TRP A 184 -2.83 1.79 14.91
N THR A 185 -3.61 1.01 14.15
CA THR A 185 -4.15 1.43 12.85
C THR A 185 -5.11 2.60 13.03
N LEU A 186 -6.05 2.48 13.97
CA LEU A 186 -6.99 3.56 14.29
C LEU A 186 -6.27 4.82 14.78
N VAL A 187 -5.34 4.70 15.72
CA VAL A 187 -4.53 5.82 16.23
C VAL A 187 -3.80 6.53 15.09
N THR A 188 -3.10 5.78 14.25
CA THR A 188 -2.26 6.35 13.19
C THR A 188 -3.10 7.05 12.14
N ILE A 189 -4.19 6.40 11.68
CA ILE A 189 -5.06 6.95 10.63
C ILE A 189 -5.87 8.15 11.14
N ILE A 190 -6.42 8.08 12.35
CA ILE A 190 -7.17 9.21 12.95
C ILE A 190 -6.23 10.39 13.18
N GLY A 191 -5.03 10.13 13.73
CA GLY A 191 -3.99 11.13 13.90
C GLY A 191 -3.63 11.79 12.57
N ARG A 192 -3.35 11.00 11.52
CA ARG A 192 -3.03 11.51 10.18
C ARG A 192 -4.14 12.39 9.61
N ARG A 193 -5.41 11.97 9.73
CA ARG A 193 -6.55 12.75 9.23
C ARG A 193 -6.76 14.05 9.99
N ALA A 194 -6.50 14.07 11.30
CA ALA A 194 -6.67 15.27 12.15
C ALA A 194 -5.82 16.47 11.68
N HIS A 195 -4.70 16.21 11.01
CA HIS A 195 -3.71 17.22 10.62
C HIS A 195 -3.89 17.85 9.23
N ARG A 196 -4.64 17.19 8.34
CA ARG A 196 -4.91 17.67 6.97
C ARG A 196 -5.58 19.05 6.86
N VAL A 197 -5.99 19.67 7.97
CA VAL A 197 -6.77 20.93 7.95
C VAL A 197 -5.89 22.17 7.71
N ARG A 198 -4.56 22.05 7.75
CA ARG A 198 -3.67 23.17 7.40
C ARG A 198 -3.10 22.94 6.01
N GLU A 199 -3.80 23.45 4.99
CA GLU A 199 -3.34 23.37 3.61
C GLU A 199 -1.88 23.85 3.50
N PRO A 200 -1.01 23.09 2.82
CA PRO A 200 0.18 23.68 2.25
C PRO A 200 -0.16 24.93 1.50
N ARG A 201 0.62 26.00 1.68
CA ARG A 201 0.70 27.00 0.62
C ARG A 201 1.13 26.24 -0.63
N GLU A 202 0.27 26.17 -1.64
CA GLU A 202 0.47 25.42 -2.89
C GLU A 202 1.88 25.65 -3.47
N GLU A 203 2.41 26.87 -3.28
CA GLU A 203 3.78 27.28 -3.61
C GLU A 203 4.88 26.39 -2.98
N GLN A 204 4.79 26.06 -1.70
CA GLN A 204 5.79 25.19 -1.04
C GLN A 204 5.70 23.76 -1.57
N ALA A 205 4.48 23.28 -1.83
CA ALA A 205 4.28 21.97 -2.42
C ALA A 205 4.93 21.90 -3.81
N GLN A 206 4.73 22.93 -4.62
CA GLN A 206 5.28 23.02 -5.97
C GLN A 206 6.82 23.08 -5.98
N VAL A 207 7.44 23.90 -5.12
CA VAL A 207 8.91 24.01 -5.04
C VAL A 207 9.55 22.66 -4.70
N ARG A 208 9.04 21.96 -3.68
CA ARG A 208 9.57 20.65 -3.27
C ARG A 208 9.33 19.55 -4.29
N THR A 209 8.20 19.63 -4.97
CA THR A 209 7.89 18.75 -6.09
C THR A 209 8.89 18.93 -7.23
N ASN A 210 9.25 20.18 -7.55
CA ASN A 210 10.28 20.47 -8.55
C ASN A 210 11.65 19.94 -8.12
N GLU A 211 12.04 20.09 -6.85
CA GLU A 211 13.28 19.50 -6.30
C GLU A 211 13.31 17.98 -6.46
N LEU A 212 12.19 17.29 -6.21
CA LEU A 212 12.11 15.85 -6.41
C LEU A 212 12.26 15.47 -7.89
N VAL A 213 11.58 16.18 -8.78
CA VAL A 213 11.69 15.95 -10.23
C VAL A 213 13.15 16.14 -10.67
N GLU A 214 13.84 17.17 -10.18
CA GLU A 214 15.25 17.42 -10.47
C GLU A 214 16.15 16.28 -9.96
N ILE A 215 15.92 15.77 -8.75
CA ILE A 215 16.64 14.60 -8.20
C ILE A 215 16.45 13.38 -9.09
N ILE A 216 15.21 13.12 -9.54
CA ILE A 216 14.90 12.00 -10.43
C ILE A 216 15.60 12.19 -11.77
N GLN A 217 15.48 13.36 -12.39
CA GLN A 217 16.10 13.67 -13.69
C GLN A 217 17.62 13.56 -13.66
N THR A 218 18.25 14.11 -12.62
CA THR A 218 19.70 14.05 -12.42
C THR A 218 20.17 12.61 -12.27
N SER A 219 19.41 11.80 -11.54
CA SER A 219 19.72 10.38 -11.36
C SER A 219 19.60 9.61 -12.68
N LEU A 220 18.52 9.83 -13.44
CA LEU A 220 18.33 9.21 -14.75
C LEU A 220 19.40 9.62 -15.77
N SER A 221 19.81 10.89 -15.75
CA SER A 221 20.82 11.44 -16.67
C SER A 221 22.22 10.87 -16.40
N LYS A 222 22.61 10.73 -15.13
CA LYS A 222 23.87 10.08 -14.74
C LYS A 222 23.95 8.64 -15.25
N THR A 223 22.83 7.92 -15.20
CA THR A 223 22.78 6.54 -15.68
C THR A 223 22.81 6.42 -17.20
N LYS A 224 22.22 7.39 -17.93
CA LYS A 224 22.34 7.46 -19.40
C LYS A 224 23.80 7.54 -19.83
N GLN A 225 24.62 8.36 -19.17
CA GLN A 225 26.05 8.50 -19.48
C GLN A 225 26.81 7.19 -19.25
N THR A 226 26.53 6.49 -18.14
CA THR A 226 27.20 5.21 -17.83
C THR A 226 26.79 4.09 -18.78
N ARG A 227 25.52 4.00 -19.18
CA ARG A 227 25.07 3.00 -20.17
C ARG A 227 25.47 3.31 -21.60
N PHE A 228 25.54 4.58 -22.03
CA PHE A 228 26.10 4.92 -23.34
C PHE A 228 27.59 4.54 -23.43
N ALA A 229 28.33 4.62 -22.33
CA ALA A 229 29.72 4.16 -22.26
C ALA A 229 29.87 2.63 -22.36
N TRP A 230 28.90 1.86 -21.86
CA TRP A 230 28.93 0.38 -21.91
C TRP A 230 28.28 -0.21 -23.16
N GLY A 231 27.20 0.40 -23.64
CA GLY A 231 26.45 -0.04 -24.82
C GLY A 231 27.23 0.13 -26.12
N SER A 232 28.11 1.11 -26.21
CA SER A 232 29.03 1.28 -27.34
C SER A 232 29.96 0.07 -27.53
N GLY A 233 30.30 -0.67 -26.46
CA GLY A 233 31.11 -1.88 -26.50
C GLY A 233 30.37 -3.13 -27.00
N LEU A 234 29.13 -3.34 -26.54
CA LEU A 234 28.33 -4.56 -26.86
C LEU A 234 27.60 -4.48 -28.21
N ILE A 235 27.28 -3.28 -28.68
CA ILE A 235 26.61 -3.06 -29.98
C ILE A 235 27.47 -3.51 -31.18
N ARG A 236 28.79 -3.70 -30.99
CA ARG A 236 29.71 -4.09 -32.06
C ARG A 236 29.67 -5.59 -32.41
N LEU A 237 29.08 -6.45 -31.57
CA LEU A 237 29.17 -7.92 -31.73
C LEU A 237 27.89 -8.61 -32.25
N GLY A 238 26.73 -7.95 -32.27
CA GLY A 238 25.44 -8.58 -32.64
C GLY A 238 24.70 -8.03 -33.87
N ARG A 239 25.29 -7.09 -34.61
CA ARG A 239 24.57 -6.22 -35.57
C ARG A 239 24.24 -6.81 -36.96
N SER A 240 24.61 -8.06 -37.25
CA SER A 240 24.51 -8.59 -38.62
C SER A 240 23.18 -9.30 -38.97
N ALA A 241 22.27 -9.54 -38.03
CA ALA A 241 21.16 -10.47 -38.27
C ALA A 241 19.76 -9.86 -38.51
N MET A 242 19.53 -8.56 -38.25
CA MET A 242 18.15 -8.04 -38.16
C MET A 242 17.66 -7.12 -39.29
N GLY A 243 18.47 -6.74 -40.28
CA GLY A 243 18.01 -6.00 -41.47
C GLY A 243 17.33 -4.63 -41.21
N VAL A 244 17.26 -4.15 -39.97
CA VAL A 244 16.68 -2.85 -39.62
C VAL A 244 17.73 -1.78 -39.84
N ASN A 245 17.35 -0.72 -40.56
CA ASN A 245 18.22 0.45 -40.73
C ASN A 245 18.58 1.02 -39.34
N PRO A 246 19.87 1.03 -38.93
CA PRO A 246 20.29 1.46 -37.60
C PRO A 246 19.82 2.88 -37.25
N ARG A 247 19.59 3.72 -38.26
CA ARG A 247 19.07 5.08 -38.09
C ARG A 247 17.62 5.10 -37.61
N GLN A 248 16.79 4.14 -38.00
CA GLN A 248 15.39 4.08 -37.55
C GLN A 248 15.30 3.61 -36.09
N GLU A 249 16.14 2.64 -35.68
CA GLU A 249 16.15 2.19 -34.29
C GLU A 249 16.58 3.28 -33.31
N SER A 250 17.55 4.13 -33.68
CA SER A 250 17.96 5.24 -32.82
C SER A 250 16.84 6.26 -32.68
N LEU A 251 16.12 6.56 -33.77
CA LEU A 251 15.00 7.50 -33.76
C LEU A 251 13.87 7.03 -32.83
N VAL A 252 13.44 5.76 -32.94
CA VAL A 252 12.39 5.21 -32.06
C VAL A 252 12.76 5.36 -30.58
N ASN A 253 14.01 5.08 -30.22
CA ASN A 253 14.48 5.25 -28.84
C ASN A 253 14.39 6.70 -28.39
N ASP A 254 14.76 7.66 -29.24
CA ASP A 254 14.71 9.07 -28.88
C ASP A 254 13.27 9.54 -28.59
N TYR A 255 12.27 9.08 -29.35
CA TYR A 255 10.86 9.40 -29.07
C TYR A 255 10.38 8.76 -27.76
N ILE A 256 10.71 7.48 -27.52
CA ILE A 256 10.34 6.78 -26.29
C ILE A 256 10.96 7.50 -25.08
N LEU A 257 12.25 7.82 -25.15
CA LEU A 257 12.97 8.50 -24.08
C LEU A 257 12.41 9.90 -23.80
N LYS A 258 12.16 10.70 -24.84
CA LYS A 258 11.53 12.02 -24.70
C LYS A 258 10.12 11.94 -24.13
N GLY A 259 9.34 10.94 -24.55
CA GLY A 259 8.00 10.67 -24.03
C GLY A 259 8.03 10.34 -22.54
N MET A 260 8.92 9.44 -22.13
CA MET A 260 9.18 9.07 -20.73
C MET A 260 9.59 10.28 -19.88
N GLU A 261 10.55 11.08 -20.33
CA GLU A 261 10.98 12.30 -19.62
C GLU A 261 9.85 13.31 -19.45
N LYS A 262 9.09 13.57 -20.51
CA LYS A 262 7.92 14.46 -20.46
C LYS A 262 6.86 13.96 -19.48
N ALA A 263 6.59 12.65 -19.48
CA ALA A 263 5.61 12.07 -18.57
C ALA A 263 6.05 12.13 -17.11
N ILE A 264 7.33 11.93 -16.80
CA ILE A 264 7.87 12.11 -15.44
C ILE A 264 7.66 13.54 -14.96
N VAL A 265 8.07 14.54 -15.76
CA VAL A 265 7.96 15.97 -15.41
C VAL A 265 6.50 16.40 -15.26
N LYS A 266 5.62 15.89 -16.12
CA LYS A 266 4.21 16.28 -16.12
C LYS A 266 3.42 15.57 -15.02
N ASN A 267 3.55 14.25 -14.93
CA ASN A 267 2.64 13.42 -14.13
C ASN A 267 3.06 13.35 -12.67
N ILE A 268 4.36 13.24 -12.37
CA ILE A 268 4.81 13.10 -10.97
C ILE A 268 4.34 14.28 -10.13
N PRO A 269 4.50 15.56 -10.54
CA PRO A 269 4.03 16.67 -9.73
C PRO A 269 2.55 16.66 -9.42
N THR A 270 1.74 16.45 -10.46
CA THR A 270 0.28 16.40 -10.32
C THR A 270 -0.18 15.24 -9.44
N ARG A 271 0.56 14.13 -9.44
CA ARG A 271 0.24 12.96 -8.61
C ARG A 271 0.85 13.06 -7.22
N LEU A 272 1.92 13.84 -7.03
CA LEU A 272 2.59 13.98 -5.75
C LEU A 272 1.71 14.67 -4.73
N SER A 273 1.02 15.73 -5.13
CA SER A 273 0.07 16.43 -4.24
C SER A 273 -1.02 15.49 -3.71
N TRP A 274 -1.49 14.55 -4.53
CA TRP A 274 -2.50 13.54 -4.17
C TRP A 274 -1.92 12.25 -3.57
N GLY A 275 -0.67 11.91 -3.86
CA GLY A 275 -0.05 10.67 -3.40
C GLY A 275 0.61 10.81 -2.03
N LEU A 276 1.05 12.02 -1.66
CA LEU A 276 1.47 12.29 -0.27
C LEU A 276 0.32 12.15 0.72
N GLU A 277 -0.88 12.36 0.21
CA GLU A 277 -2.11 12.11 0.92
C GLU A 277 -2.33 10.62 1.23
N GLU A 278 -1.83 9.72 0.39
CA GLU A 278 -1.89 8.25 0.51
C GLU A 278 -0.77 7.67 1.39
N ILE A 279 0.28 8.44 1.67
CA ILE A 279 1.41 8.00 2.48
C ILE A 279 1.10 8.20 3.98
N LEU A 280 1.19 7.11 4.73
CA LEU A 280 1.01 7.06 6.18
C LEU A 280 2.36 6.96 6.91
N PHE A 281 3.31 6.20 6.36
CA PHE A 281 4.64 5.97 6.92
C PHE A 281 5.77 6.32 5.93
N PRO A 282 6.95 6.74 6.43
CA PRO A 282 8.12 7.01 5.58
C PRO A 282 8.53 5.84 4.70
N SER A 283 8.47 4.62 5.24
CA SER A 283 8.80 3.37 4.56
C SER A 283 8.00 3.14 3.27
N GLN A 284 6.81 3.74 3.15
CA GLN A 284 5.95 3.58 1.98
C GLN A 284 6.37 4.43 0.79
N ILE A 285 7.20 5.46 0.98
CA ILE A 285 7.56 6.40 -0.09
C ILE A 285 8.34 5.74 -1.19
N SER A 286 9.25 4.83 -0.85
CA SER A 286 10.07 4.13 -1.85
C SER A 286 9.17 3.32 -2.79
N HIS A 287 8.24 2.55 -2.22
CA HIS A 287 7.27 1.77 -2.96
C HIS A 287 6.31 2.66 -3.77
N TRP A 288 5.75 3.70 -3.15
CA TRP A 288 4.86 4.66 -3.80
C TRP A 288 5.54 5.37 -4.98
N LEU A 289 6.75 5.90 -4.77
CA LEU A 289 7.53 6.58 -5.79
C LEU A 289 7.86 5.64 -6.95
N LYS A 290 8.28 4.41 -6.65
CA LYS A 290 8.55 3.40 -7.67
C LYS A 290 7.31 3.12 -8.52
N LYS A 291 6.14 2.96 -7.90
CA LYS A 291 4.86 2.78 -8.60
C LYS A 291 4.56 3.97 -9.52
N GLU A 292 4.64 5.19 -9.00
CA GLU A 292 4.31 6.39 -9.77
C GLU A 292 5.28 6.68 -10.90
N VAL A 293 6.58 6.47 -10.68
CA VAL A 293 7.59 6.60 -11.74
C VAL A 293 7.38 5.51 -12.81
N SER A 294 7.10 4.26 -12.43
CA SER A 294 6.81 3.19 -13.41
C SER A 294 5.58 3.52 -14.25
N LEU A 295 4.48 3.98 -13.64
CA LEU A 295 3.28 4.41 -14.36
C LEU A 295 3.57 5.59 -15.31
N ALA A 296 4.35 6.57 -14.87
CA ALA A 296 4.75 7.70 -15.72
C ALA A 296 5.61 7.24 -16.90
N LEU A 297 6.55 6.32 -16.68
CA LEU A 297 7.39 5.76 -17.75
C LEU A 297 6.60 4.92 -18.74
N GLN A 298 5.64 4.10 -18.28
CA GLN A 298 4.75 3.34 -19.15
C GLN A 298 3.95 4.27 -20.07
N GLU A 299 3.30 5.28 -19.49
CA GLU A 299 2.51 6.23 -20.27
C GLU A 299 3.38 7.06 -21.22
N GLY A 300 4.55 7.52 -20.75
CA GLY A 300 5.50 8.25 -21.58
C GLY A 300 6.05 7.41 -22.73
N GLY A 301 6.34 6.12 -22.50
CA GLY A 301 6.75 5.19 -23.54
C GLY A 301 5.67 4.99 -24.60
N ARG A 302 4.41 4.81 -24.17
CA ARG A 302 3.24 4.70 -25.06
C ARG A 302 3.07 5.96 -25.93
N LEU A 303 3.12 7.14 -25.31
CA LEU A 303 3.02 8.42 -26.02
C LEU A 303 4.19 8.65 -26.98
N GLY A 304 5.40 8.22 -26.60
CA GLY A 304 6.59 8.29 -27.47
C GLY A 304 6.43 7.42 -28.72
N VAL A 305 5.95 6.19 -28.57
CA VAL A 305 5.64 5.30 -29.72
C VAL A 305 4.59 5.93 -30.63
N GLN A 306 3.50 6.45 -30.04
CA GLN A 306 2.44 7.10 -30.81
C GLN A 306 2.96 8.31 -31.60
N GLN A 307 3.81 9.15 -30.99
CA GLN A 307 4.42 10.28 -31.67
C GLN A 307 5.32 9.82 -32.83
N PHE A 308 6.15 8.80 -32.62
CA PHE A 308 7.01 8.24 -33.67
C PHE A 308 6.19 7.74 -34.87
N LEU A 309 5.11 7.00 -34.63
CA LEU A 309 4.24 6.48 -35.69
C LEU A 309 3.58 7.61 -36.48
N ASN A 310 3.04 8.61 -35.79
CA ASN A 310 2.41 9.77 -36.42
C ASN A 310 3.40 10.52 -37.33
N GLU A 311 4.62 10.76 -36.87
CA GLU A 311 5.64 11.47 -37.66
C GLU A 311 6.16 10.62 -38.83
N THR A 312 6.25 9.30 -38.65
CA THR A 312 6.62 8.38 -39.74
C THR A 312 5.56 8.35 -40.83
N ASN A 313 4.28 8.32 -40.44
CA ASN A 313 3.15 8.37 -41.36
C ASN A 313 3.04 9.72 -42.07
N ALA A 314 3.29 10.84 -41.37
CA ALA A 314 3.31 12.15 -42.00
C ALA A 314 4.45 12.29 -43.04
N ARG A 315 5.62 11.69 -42.77
CA ARG A 315 6.74 11.67 -43.72
C ARG A 315 6.45 10.79 -44.94
N SER A 316 5.78 9.64 -44.76
CA SER A 316 5.41 8.79 -45.88
C SER A 316 4.38 9.47 -46.79
N GLN A 317 3.43 10.22 -46.21
CA GLN A 317 2.45 11.01 -46.99
C GLN A 317 3.08 12.18 -47.76
N ASN A 318 4.09 12.84 -47.17
CA ASN A 318 4.75 14.00 -47.80
C ASN A 318 5.84 13.61 -48.82
N SER A 319 6.30 12.37 -48.80
CA SER A 319 7.24 11.85 -49.79
C SER A 319 6.53 11.57 -51.12
N LYS A 320 6.34 12.63 -51.93
CA LYS A 320 5.83 12.55 -53.31
C LYS A 320 6.65 11.64 -54.25
N TYR A 321 7.78 11.11 -53.80
CA TYR A 321 8.69 10.24 -54.56
C TYR A 321 8.90 8.87 -53.93
N SER A 322 8.07 8.45 -52.96
CA SER A 322 8.16 7.08 -52.46
C SER A 322 7.66 6.12 -53.53
N ALA A 323 8.62 5.55 -54.27
CA ALA A 323 8.38 4.33 -55.02
C ALA A 323 7.63 3.35 -54.11
N PRO A 324 6.53 2.73 -54.58
CA PRO A 324 5.76 1.78 -53.78
C PRO A 324 6.74 0.77 -53.18
N MET A 325 6.72 0.68 -51.84
CA MET A 325 7.39 -0.39 -51.11
C MET A 325 6.62 -1.67 -51.44
N TYR A 326 6.81 -2.18 -52.66
CA TYR A 326 6.29 -3.49 -53.01
C TYR A 326 6.90 -4.46 -52.01
N PRO A 327 6.09 -5.32 -51.38
CA PRO A 327 6.62 -6.48 -50.70
C PRO A 327 7.53 -7.15 -51.73
N ARG A 328 8.80 -7.33 -51.40
CA ARG A 328 9.68 -8.16 -52.21
C ARG A 328 9.07 -9.55 -52.14
N THR A 329 8.21 -9.87 -53.10
CA THR A 329 7.80 -11.24 -53.39
C THR A 329 9.11 -11.93 -53.70
N VAL A 330 9.64 -12.65 -52.72
CA VAL A 330 10.71 -13.61 -52.97
C VAL A 330 10.09 -14.56 -53.97
N ALA A 331 10.55 -14.50 -55.22
CA ALA A 331 10.15 -15.43 -56.23
C ALA A 331 10.50 -16.83 -55.70
N LEU A 332 9.47 -17.63 -55.40
CA LEU A 332 9.60 -19.08 -55.28
C LEU A 332 10.01 -19.57 -56.67
N GLY A 333 11.30 -19.66 -56.92
CA GLY A 333 11.81 -20.03 -58.23
C GLY A 333 13.33 -20.12 -58.25
N GLU A 334 13.88 -20.94 -57.36
CA GLU A 334 15.17 -21.64 -57.51
C GLU A 334 15.41 -22.38 -56.17
N ILE A 335 14.74 -23.53 -56.03
CA ILE A 335 15.20 -24.58 -55.11
C ILE A 335 15.92 -25.57 -56.03
N ASP A 336 17.19 -25.28 -56.31
CA ASP A 336 18.09 -26.28 -56.86
C ASP A 336 18.57 -27.20 -55.73
N GLU A 337 18.60 -28.48 -56.07
CA GLU A 337 18.99 -29.63 -55.27
C GLU A 337 20.31 -29.40 -54.52
N LEU A 338 20.25 -29.34 -53.19
CA LEU A 338 21.42 -29.53 -52.34
C LEU A 338 21.02 -30.18 -51.00
N ASP A 339 21.22 -31.50 -50.99
CA ASP A 339 21.68 -32.35 -49.90
C ASP A 339 21.12 -32.15 -48.47
N GLY A 340 20.16 -33.01 -48.11
CA GLY A 340 20.35 -33.96 -47.00
C GLY A 340 20.50 -33.46 -45.55
N SER A 341 20.32 -32.18 -45.25
CA SER A 341 20.35 -31.66 -43.88
C SER A 341 19.10 -30.83 -43.57
N THR A 342 18.22 -31.36 -42.74
CA THR A 342 17.04 -30.65 -42.21
C THR A 342 17.50 -29.32 -41.61
N PRO A 343 17.16 -28.15 -42.21
CA PRO A 343 17.51 -26.88 -41.62
C PRO A 343 16.77 -26.76 -40.29
N PRO A 344 17.35 -26.14 -39.25
CA PRO A 344 16.59 -25.79 -38.07
C PRO A 344 15.38 -24.99 -38.54
N VAL A 345 14.18 -25.39 -38.13
CA VAL A 345 12.94 -24.67 -38.41
C VAL A 345 13.12 -23.26 -37.87
N VAL A 346 13.57 -22.35 -38.74
CA VAL A 346 13.68 -20.93 -38.43
C VAL A 346 12.25 -20.44 -38.37
N ASP A 347 11.80 -20.15 -37.16
CA ASP A 347 10.50 -19.58 -36.86
C ASP A 347 10.31 -18.27 -37.67
N MET A 348 9.75 -18.39 -38.87
CA MET A 348 9.55 -17.32 -39.85
C MET A 348 8.51 -16.29 -39.38
N ASP A 349 7.82 -16.57 -38.27
CA ASP A 349 6.74 -15.76 -37.70
C ASP A 349 7.23 -14.42 -37.12
N HIS A 350 8.55 -14.21 -37.03
CA HIS A 350 9.14 -12.95 -36.56
C HIS A 350 9.35 -11.89 -37.65
N THR A 351 9.22 -12.26 -38.92
CA THR A 351 9.59 -11.40 -40.06
C THR A 351 8.49 -10.42 -40.47
N TYR A 352 7.26 -10.61 -39.99
CA TYR A 352 6.07 -9.82 -40.40
C TYR A 352 5.48 -8.92 -39.31
N ARG A 353 6.23 -8.57 -38.27
CA ARG A 353 5.71 -7.64 -37.25
C ARG A 353 5.55 -6.22 -37.78
N SER A 354 4.39 -5.63 -37.50
CA SER A 354 4.11 -4.24 -37.85
C SER A 354 5.15 -3.29 -37.22
N LEU A 355 5.32 -2.10 -37.82
CA LEU A 355 6.20 -1.07 -37.25
C LEU A 355 5.77 -0.69 -35.83
N GLU A 356 4.46 -0.66 -35.58
CA GLU A 356 3.86 -0.39 -34.28
C GLU A 356 4.26 -1.45 -33.25
N GLU A 357 4.08 -2.74 -33.54
CA GLU A 357 4.48 -3.82 -32.63
C GLU A 357 5.96 -3.77 -32.29
N ARG A 358 6.82 -3.46 -33.28
CA ARG A 358 8.25 -3.31 -33.06
C ARG A 358 8.56 -2.13 -32.14
N ALA A 359 7.90 -0.99 -32.32
CA ALA A 359 8.06 0.18 -31.48
C ALA A 359 7.54 -0.06 -30.05
N GLN A 360 6.39 -0.72 -29.89
CA GLN A 360 5.83 -1.09 -28.59
C GLN A 360 6.76 -2.04 -27.81
N ARG A 361 7.23 -3.14 -28.43
CA ARG A 361 8.20 -4.05 -27.80
C ARG A 361 9.49 -3.33 -27.41
N LYS A 362 9.92 -2.36 -28.21
CA LYS A 362 11.09 -1.54 -27.88
C LYS A 362 10.83 -0.66 -26.66
N ALA A 363 9.64 -0.06 -26.55
CA ALA A 363 9.23 0.70 -25.38
C ALA A 363 9.17 -0.18 -24.12
N GLU A 364 8.61 -1.38 -24.20
CA GLU A 364 8.59 -2.35 -23.09
C GLU A 364 10.01 -2.76 -22.65
N LYS A 365 10.90 -3.08 -23.60
CA LYS A 365 12.29 -3.42 -23.30
C LYS A 365 13.02 -2.26 -22.62
N THR A 366 12.74 -1.03 -23.07
CA THR A 366 13.32 0.19 -22.51
C THR A 366 12.76 0.44 -21.11
N LEU A 367 11.47 0.24 -20.91
CA LEU A 367 10.81 0.33 -19.61
C LEU A 367 11.43 -0.62 -18.58
N ARG A 368 11.63 -1.90 -18.89
CA ARG A 368 12.28 -2.87 -17.99
C ARG A 368 13.67 -2.40 -17.55
N VAL A 369 14.42 -1.84 -18.48
CA VAL A 369 15.73 -1.22 -18.27
C VAL A 369 15.68 -0.07 -17.27
N TYR A 370 14.61 0.74 -17.29
CA TYR A 370 14.38 1.82 -16.32
C TYR A 370 13.84 1.30 -14.99
N GLU A 371 12.99 0.27 -14.98
CA GLU A 371 12.48 -0.34 -13.75
C GLU A 371 13.62 -0.94 -12.92
N GLU A 372 14.58 -1.62 -13.54
CA GLU A 372 15.82 -2.07 -12.88
C GLU A 372 16.62 -0.90 -12.28
N MET A 373 16.68 0.22 -12.99
CA MET A 373 17.36 1.43 -12.52
C MET A 373 16.62 2.06 -11.34
N ILE A 374 15.30 2.15 -11.40
CA ILE A 374 14.47 2.65 -10.30
C ILE A 374 14.61 1.74 -9.08
N ASN A 375 14.65 0.42 -9.27
CA ASN A 375 14.89 -0.53 -8.18
C ASN A 375 16.26 -0.29 -7.52
N SER A 376 17.28 -0.02 -8.33
CA SER A 376 18.63 0.28 -7.85
C SER A 376 18.70 1.65 -7.15
N LEU A 377 17.95 2.64 -7.63
CA LEU A 377 17.82 3.97 -7.01
C LEU A 377 17.07 3.89 -5.67
N ALA A 378 15.98 3.11 -5.62
CA ALA A 378 15.21 2.86 -4.41
C ALA A 378 16.03 2.10 -3.35
N ALA A 379 16.80 1.09 -3.76
CA ALA A 379 17.71 0.36 -2.88
C ALA A 379 18.89 1.22 -2.38
N GLY A 380 19.21 2.31 -3.09
CA GLY A 380 20.20 3.29 -2.67
C GLY A 380 19.67 4.17 -1.53
N VAL A 381 20.07 3.83 -0.29
CA VAL A 381 19.74 4.50 0.99
C VAL A 381 19.83 6.05 0.96
N SER A 382 20.55 6.65 0.01
CA SER A 382 20.69 8.10 -0.11
C SER A 382 19.45 8.82 -0.68
N ILE A 383 18.61 8.14 -1.47
CA ILE A 383 17.44 8.79 -2.09
C ILE A 383 16.29 8.84 -1.11
N GLU A 384 16.01 7.77 -0.36
CA GLU A 384 14.94 7.76 0.64
C GLU A 384 15.10 8.89 1.66
N GLY A 385 16.31 9.13 2.16
CA GLY A 385 16.55 10.25 3.09
C GLY A 385 16.35 11.63 2.46
N LYS A 386 16.78 11.83 1.20
CA LYS A 386 16.62 13.12 0.50
C LYS A 386 15.17 13.37 0.10
N VAL A 387 14.51 12.34 -0.42
CA VAL A 387 13.09 12.37 -0.78
C VAL A 387 12.27 12.54 0.49
N TRP A 388 12.52 11.79 1.56
CA TRP A 388 11.87 12.00 2.85
C TRP A 388 12.13 13.39 3.39
N ASN A 389 13.33 13.95 3.27
CA ASN A 389 13.57 15.33 3.71
C ASN A 389 12.78 16.35 2.86
N ALA A 390 12.69 16.15 1.55
CA ALA A 390 11.84 16.96 0.68
C ALA A 390 10.35 16.80 1.01
N LEU A 391 9.94 15.60 1.45
CA LEU A 391 8.54 15.26 1.76
C LEU A 391 8.13 15.49 3.23
N SER A 392 9.06 15.48 4.17
CA SER A 392 8.79 15.58 5.61
C SER A 392 8.47 17.00 6.06
N VAL A 393 8.64 18.00 5.19
CA VAL A 393 8.13 19.36 5.40
C VAL A 393 6.62 19.44 5.17
N PHE A 394 6.01 18.47 4.48
CA PHE A 394 4.54 18.29 4.48
C PHE A 394 4.01 17.72 5.80
N ASP A 395 4.89 17.31 6.71
CA ASP A 395 4.58 16.96 8.09
C ASP A 395 4.56 18.27 8.91
N TYR A 396 3.54 19.12 8.63
CA TYR A 396 3.35 20.44 9.25
C TYR A 396 3.60 20.36 10.76
N GLY A 397 4.41 21.29 11.27
CA GLY A 397 4.95 21.33 12.63
C GLY A 397 3.94 21.57 13.76
N ASP A 398 2.86 20.79 13.80
CA ASP A 398 2.04 20.60 14.98
C ASP A 398 2.34 19.21 15.54
N CYS A 399 2.71 19.15 16.82
CA CYS A 399 3.31 18.00 17.50
C CYS A 399 2.48 16.69 17.41
N CYS A 400 1.17 16.76 17.16
CA CYS A 400 0.26 15.64 17.35
C CYS A 400 0.39 14.45 16.36
N VAL A 401 0.75 14.66 15.08
CA VAL A 401 0.86 13.55 14.11
C VAL A 401 2.17 12.81 14.22
N LYS A 402 3.26 13.57 14.33
CA LYS A 402 4.56 13.02 14.65
C LYS A 402 4.45 12.18 15.92
N THR A 403 3.76 12.69 16.95
CA THR A 403 3.54 11.89 18.16
C THR A 403 2.75 10.61 17.91
N ALA A 404 1.64 10.60 17.15
CA ALA A 404 0.87 9.37 16.96
C ALA A 404 1.64 8.31 16.15
N ARG A 405 2.28 8.72 15.05
CA ARG A 405 3.07 7.82 14.20
C ARG A 405 4.34 7.34 14.91
N GLU A 406 5.07 8.23 15.58
CA GLU A 406 6.28 7.89 16.35
C GLU A 406 5.93 6.98 17.52
N TYR A 407 4.85 7.29 18.25
CA TYR A 407 4.31 6.45 19.31
C TYR A 407 3.99 5.04 18.80
N VAL A 408 3.23 4.92 17.72
CA VAL A 408 2.89 3.61 17.13
C VAL A 408 4.13 2.88 16.61
N THR A 409 5.08 3.60 16.00
CA THR A 409 6.33 3.00 15.50
C THR A 409 7.19 2.44 16.62
N ALA A 410 7.32 3.17 17.74
CA ALA A 410 8.03 2.69 18.93
C ALA A 410 7.33 1.46 19.53
N ARG A 411 6.00 1.50 19.67
CA ARG A 411 5.19 0.37 20.16
C ARG A 411 5.34 -0.88 19.28
N MET A 412 5.32 -0.71 17.95
CA MET A 412 5.54 -1.80 16.99
C MET A 412 6.94 -2.41 17.16
N ALA A 413 7.98 -1.58 17.25
CA ALA A 413 9.35 -2.04 17.42
C ALA A 413 9.51 -2.85 18.73
N ASP A 414 8.99 -2.34 19.85
CA ASP A 414 9.03 -3.05 21.14
C ASP A 414 8.27 -4.38 21.08
N HIS A 415 7.05 -4.37 20.53
CA HIS A 415 6.22 -5.57 20.42
C HIS A 415 6.88 -6.61 19.52
N PHE A 416 7.32 -6.23 18.33
CA PHE A 416 7.88 -7.17 17.37
C PHE A 416 9.26 -7.66 17.76
N LYS A 417 10.04 -6.90 18.53
CA LYS A 417 11.27 -7.39 19.18
C LYS A 417 10.97 -8.50 20.19
N GLN A 418 9.89 -8.35 20.95
CA GLN A 418 9.42 -9.42 21.84
C GLN A 418 8.96 -10.65 21.04
N VAL A 419 8.21 -10.46 19.95
CA VAL A 419 7.77 -11.55 19.06
C VAL A 419 8.95 -12.27 18.42
N GLU A 420 9.97 -11.53 17.98
CA GLU A 420 11.24 -12.07 17.45
C GLU A 420 11.97 -12.92 18.50
N SER A 421 11.97 -12.52 19.78
CA SER A 421 12.58 -13.30 20.86
C SER A 421 11.93 -14.68 21.06
N TYR A 422 10.70 -14.87 20.58
CA TYR A 422 10.01 -16.16 20.55
C TYR A 422 10.22 -16.96 19.25
N GLY A 423 11.00 -16.44 18.29
CA GLY A 423 11.36 -17.14 17.06
C GLY A 423 10.39 -16.97 15.89
N PHE A 424 9.51 -15.97 15.91
CA PHE A 424 8.47 -15.78 14.87
C PHE A 424 8.90 -14.89 13.68
N GLY A 425 10.20 -14.76 13.44
CA GLY A 425 10.75 -13.95 12.36
C GLY A 425 11.37 -12.63 12.85
N LYS A 426 11.97 -11.89 11.92
CA LYS A 426 12.69 -10.65 12.21
C LYS A 426 11.74 -9.51 12.53
N SER A 427 12.03 -8.75 13.58
CA SER A 427 11.19 -7.63 14.00
C SER A 427 11.06 -6.56 12.92
N GLU A 428 12.13 -6.27 12.16
CA GLU A 428 12.09 -5.25 11.09
C GLU A 428 11.10 -5.61 9.99
N MET A 429 11.07 -6.88 9.57
CA MET A 429 10.12 -7.36 8.55
C MET A 429 8.67 -7.28 9.03
N MET A 430 8.43 -7.54 10.32
CA MET A 430 7.08 -7.46 10.90
C MET A 430 6.61 -6.00 11.02
N VAL A 431 7.50 -5.08 11.40
CA VAL A 431 7.24 -3.64 11.41
C VAL A 431 6.90 -3.16 9.99
N GLU A 432 7.72 -3.50 9.00
CA GLU A 432 7.52 -3.12 7.60
C GLU A 432 6.17 -3.64 7.07
N ARG A 433 5.88 -4.93 7.26
CA ARG A 433 4.60 -5.54 6.87
C ARG A 433 3.41 -4.82 7.51
N THR A 434 3.52 -4.49 8.78
CA THR A 434 2.47 -3.80 9.53
C THR A 434 2.23 -2.39 8.98
N GLN A 435 3.30 -1.63 8.75
CA GLN A 435 3.22 -0.29 8.16
C GLN A 435 2.62 -0.34 6.75
N ASN A 436 3.03 -1.30 5.92
CA ASN A 436 2.47 -1.48 4.58
C ASN A 436 0.97 -1.77 4.64
N SER A 437 0.54 -2.72 5.49
CA SER A 437 -0.89 -3.04 5.69
C SER A 437 -1.70 -1.81 6.13
N MET A 438 -1.18 -1.03 7.08
CA MET A 438 -1.83 0.21 7.53
C MET A 438 -1.93 1.26 6.42
N GLY A 439 -0.95 1.34 5.52
CA GLY A 439 -1.01 2.20 4.34
C GLY A 439 -2.09 1.81 3.36
N GLU A 440 -2.17 0.52 3.04
CA GLU A 440 -3.21 -0.02 2.15
C GLU A 440 -4.61 0.23 2.72
N ILE A 441 -4.78 0.02 4.03
CA ILE A 441 -6.02 0.35 4.74
C ILE A 441 -6.30 1.86 4.66
N TRP A 442 -5.29 2.71 4.84
CA TRP A 442 -5.46 4.16 4.74
C TRP A 442 -5.92 4.62 3.35
N VAL A 443 -5.32 4.08 2.28
CA VAL A 443 -5.77 4.35 0.90
C VAL A 443 -7.22 3.90 0.70
N SER A 444 -7.57 2.70 1.18
CA SER A 444 -8.95 2.19 1.14
C SER A 444 -9.93 3.12 1.86
N VAL A 445 -9.56 3.62 3.05
CA VAL A 445 -10.37 4.60 3.82
C VAL A 445 -10.54 5.91 3.05
N LEU A 446 -9.48 6.41 2.39
CA LEU A 446 -9.59 7.62 1.58
C LEU A 446 -10.60 7.45 0.44
N GLU A 447 -10.57 6.31 -0.25
CA GLU A 447 -11.56 6.01 -1.30
C GLU A 447 -12.98 5.92 -0.73
N MET A 448 -13.17 5.23 0.40
CA MET A 448 -14.46 5.17 1.09
C MET A 448 -14.97 6.57 1.48
N MET A 449 -14.08 7.51 1.78
CA MET A 449 -14.46 8.87 2.19
C MET A 449 -14.59 9.87 1.04
N LYS A 450 -14.27 9.50 -0.21
CA LYS A 450 -14.47 10.36 -1.40
C LYS A 450 -15.94 10.44 -1.85
N GLY A 451 -16.77 9.47 -1.45
CA GLY A 451 -18.20 9.47 -1.77
C GLY A 451 -18.94 10.67 -1.13
N LYS A 452 -19.84 11.31 -1.89
CA LYS A 452 -20.67 12.42 -1.38
C LYS A 452 -21.72 12.00 -0.35
N SER A 453 -22.05 10.71 -0.27
CA SER A 453 -22.96 10.21 0.76
C SER A 453 -22.22 10.10 2.09
N LYS A 454 -22.90 10.42 3.20
CA LYS A 454 -22.50 9.86 4.50
C LYS A 454 -22.73 8.36 4.38
N PHE A 455 -21.67 7.56 4.49
CA PHE A 455 -21.69 6.09 4.33
C PHE A 455 -21.83 5.54 2.90
N PRO A 456 -20.94 5.82 1.94
CA PRO A 456 -20.96 5.09 0.68
C PRO A 456 -20.58 3.60 0.86
N PHE A 457 -19.99 3.24 2.00
CA PHE A 457 -19.50 1.89 2.32
C PHE A 457 -20.43 1.07 3.24
N LEU A 458 -21.43 1.69 3.87
CA LEU A 458 -22.49 0.97 4.61
C LEU A 458 -23.72 0.84 3.74
#